data_AF-A0AAW2KYZ1-F1
#
_entry.id   AF-A0AAW2KYZ1-F1
#
_cell.length_a   1.000
_cell.length_b   1.000
_cell.length_c   1.000
_cell.angle_alpha   90.00
_cell.angle_beta   90.00
_cell.angle_gamma   90.00
#
_symmetry.space_group_name_H-M   'P 1'
#
loop_
_entity.id
_entity.type
_entity.pdbx_description
1 polymer ?
#
loop_
_entity_poly.entity_id
_entity_poly.type
_entity_poly.pdbx_seq_one_letter_code
_entity_poly.pdbx_strand_id
1 'polypeptide(L)'
;MEGESLAPNLVSGFVSNYLAAFLSQSAATPSQHCIRIPSHWQAPSQHFIKINFDGATFQQGQEFGVGVIAHDSLGNCVGWLSRDVARAGDGELAKAIAARDATQLALRRGWSSVQFEGDCSSLIHKLHA
;
A
#
# COMPACT_ATOMS: atom_id res chain seq x y z
N MET A 1 -15.59 -19.86 -5.81
CA MET A 1 -14.99 -19.20 -4.62
C MET A 1 -15.21 -17.71 -4.80
N GLU A 2 -16.27 -17.24 -4.17
CA GLU A 2 -16.76 -15.87 -4.22
C GLU A 2 -15.80 -14.96 -3.45
N GLY A 3 -15.38 -13.86 -4.05
CA GLY A 3 -14.68 -12.81 -3.29
C GLY A 3 -15.70 -12.15 -2.39
N GLU A 4 -15.64 -12.41 -1.08
CA GLU A 4 -16.52 -11.76 -0.12
C GLU A 4 -16.36 -10.24 -0.22
N SER A 5 -17.42 -9.58 -0.68
CA SER A 5 -17.55 -8.13 -0.63
C SER A 5 -17.79 -7.76 0.83
N LEU A 6 -16.77 -7.16 1.47
CA LEU A 6 -16.89 -6.67 2.83
C LEU A 6 -17.63 -5.34 2.84
N ALA A 7 -18.55 -5.18 3.79
CA ALA A 7 -19.31 -3.96 3.94
C ALA A 7 -18.36 -2.75 4.21
N PRO A 8 -18.64 -1.56 3.63
CA PRO A 8 -17.77 -0.38 3.74
C PRO A 8 -17.39 0.03 5.17
N ASN A 9 -18.22 -0.28 6.16
CA ASN A 9 -17.96 -0.03 7.58
C ASN A 9 -16.83 -0.91 8.16
N LEU A 10 -16.66 -2.14 7.69
CA LEU A 10 -15.57 -3.03 8.11
C LEU A 10 -14.22 -2.52 7.56
N VAL A 11 -14.22 -2.06 6.32
CA VAL A 11 -13.05 -1.42 5.68
C VAL A 11 -12.70 -0.12 6.40
N SER A 12 -13.70 0.71 6.71
CA SER A 12 -13.50 1.95 7.45
C SER A 12 -12.97 1.70 8.87
N GLY A 13 -13.46 0.67 9.57
CA GLY A 13 -12.96 0.28 10.89
C GLY A 13 -11.49 -0.15 10.86
N PHE A 14 -11.10 -0.94 9.86
CA PHE A 14 -9.71 -1.33 9.66
C PHE A 14 -8.80 -0.13 9.41
N VAL A 15 -9.18 0.75 8.47
CA VAL A 15 -8.42 1.99 8.15
C VAL A 15 -8.31 2.91 9.37
N SER A 16 -9.38 3.04 10.15
CA SER A 16 -9.41 3.91 11.34
C SER A 16 -8.51 3.37 12.46
N ASN A 17 -8.50 2.05 12.67
CA ASN A 17 -7.62 1.43 13.66
C ASN A 17 -6.14 1.55 13.24
N TYR A 18 -5.83 1.33 11.96
CA TYR A 18 -4.49 1.53 11.43
C TYR A 18 -4.02 2.98 11.58
N LEU A 19 -4.89 3.95 11.26
CA LEU A 19 -4.60 5.38 11.42
C LEU A 19 -4.40 5.78 12.89
N ALA A 20 -5.24 5.27 13.80
CA ALA A 20 -5.11 5.52 15.24
C ALA A 20 -3.78 4.96 15.78
N ALA A 21 -3.41 3.75 15.37
CA ALA A 21 -2.13 3.13 15.74
C ALA A 21 -0.93 3.95 15.22
N PHE A 22 -0.98 4.44 13.97
CA PHE A 22 0.05 5.27 13.37
C PHE A 22 0.20 6.64 14.07
N LEU A 23 -0.92 7.32 14.33
CA LEU A 23 -0.93 8.62 15.01
C LEU A 23 -0.44 8.54 16.46
N SER A 24 -0.67 7.41 17.14
CA SER A 24 -0.21 7.19 18.51
C SER A 24 1.32 7.03 18.65
N GLN A 25 2.05 6.82 17.55
CA GLN A 25 3.49 6.53 17.54
C GLN A 25 4.36 7.62 16.90
N SER A 26 3.77 8.65 16.27
CA SER A 26 4.55 9.75 15.66
C SER A 26 4.87 10.87 16.66
N ALA A 27 6.10 10.88 17.19
CA ALA A 27 6.79 12.11 17.55
C ALA A 27 7.48 12.67 16.29
N ALA A 28 7.23 13.93 15.96
CA ALA A 28 7.51 14.54 14.65
C ALA A 28 8.98 14.61 14.21
N THR A 29 9.20 14.64 12.90
CA THR A 29 10.23 15.50 12.27
C THR A 29 9.82 15.86 10.83
N PRO A 30 9.79 17.15 10.44
CA PRO A 30 9.48 17.55 9.07
C PRO A 30 10.78 17.81 8.30
N SER A 31 11.00 17.10 7.21
CA SER A 31 11.53 17.72 5.98
C SER A 31 11.58 16.69 4.87
N GLN A 32 10.90 16.98 3.76
CA GLN A 32 11.52 17.08 2.45
C GLN A 32 10.49 17.68 1.48
N HIS A 33 10.97 18.59 0.66
CA HIS A 33 10.20 19.46 -0.20
C HIS A 33 9.34 18.65 -1.18
N CYS A 34 8.05 18.51 -0.87
CA CYS A 34 7.11 17.84 -1.75
C CYS A 34 6.64 18.85 -2.80
N ILE A 35 7.02 18.63 -4.06
CA ILE A 35 6.24 19.14 -5.18
C ILE A 35 4.90 18.39 -5.11
N ARG A 36 3.94 18.95 -4.38
CA ARG A 36 2.54 18.49 -4.42
C ARG A 36 2.00 18.86 -5.78
N ILE A 37 2.16 17.98 -6.75
CA ILE A 37 1.20 17.92 -7.85
C ILE A 37 -0.03 17.28 -7.23
N PRO A 38 -1.16 17.98 -7.06
CA PRO A 38 -2.38 17.33 -6.64
C PRO A 38 -2.88 16.48 -7.82
N SER A 39 -2.34 15.27 -7.93
CA SER A 39 -2.98 14.21 -8.68
C SER A 39 -4.13 13.72 -7.81
N HIS A 40 -5.36 14.06 -8.19
CA HIS A 40 -6.50 13.32 -7.69
C HIS A 40 -6.28 11.85 -8.05
N TRP A 41 -6.64 10.94 -7.14
CA TRP A 41 -6.58 9.52 -7.46
C TRP A 41 -7.40 9.26 -8.73
N GLN A 42 -6.82 8.57 -9.70
CA GLN A 42 -7.46 8.21 -10.95
C GLN A 42 -7.63 6.70 -11.03
N ALA A 43 -8.83 6.27 -11.40
CA ALA A 43 -9.09 4.88 -11.72
C ALA A 43 -8.19 4.41 -12.88
N PRO A 44 -7.75 3.15 -12.89
CA PRO A 44 -7.00 2.60 -14.00
C PRO A 44 -7.84 2.52 -15.28
N SER A 45 -7.18 2.41 -16.42
CA SER A 45 -7.84 2.10 -17.69
C SER A 45 -8.62 0.79 -17.61
N GLN A 46 -9.63 0.64 -18.48
CA GLN A 46 -10.42 -0.60 -18.58
C GLN A 46 -9.49 -1.83 -18.71
N HIS A 47 -9.84 -2.90 -18.01
CA HIS A 47 -9.07 -4.16 -17.90
C HIS A 47 -7.80 -4.12 -17.07
N PHE A 48 -7.43 -2.97 -16.48
CA PHE A 48 -6.32 -2.90 -15.53
C PHE A 48 -6.82 -2.90 -14.08
N ILE A 49 -6.00 -3.48 -13.20
CA ILE A 49 -6.13 -3.34 -11.75
C ILE A 49 -5.04 -2.39 -11.26
N LYS A 50 -5.43 -1.34 -10.53
CA LYS A 50 -4.48 -0.43 -9.87
C LYS A 50 -4.23 -0.90 -8.45
N ILE A 51 -2.98 -1.20 -8.12
CA ILE A 51 -2.56 -1.69 -6.80
C ILE A 51 -1.70 -0.62 -6.14
N ASN A 52 -2.26 0.04 -5.13
CA ASN A 52 -1.50 0.93 -4.26
C ASN A 52 -0.89 0.12 -3.12
N PHE A 53 0.37 0.40 -2.77
CA PHE A 53 1.01 -0.23 -1.63
C PHE A 53 1.90 0.77 -0.87
N ASP A 54 2.04 0.54 0.42
CA ASP A 54 2.95 1.31 1.29
C ASP A 54 3.44 0.42 2.45
N GLY A 55 4.63 0.74 2.95
CA GLY A 55 5.24 0.11 4.11
C GLY A 55 5.64 1.16 5.14
N ALA A 56 5.21 1.00 6.38
CA ALA A 56 5.54 1.88 7.48
C ALA A 56 6.45 1.18 8.49
N THR A 57 7.36 1.92 9.11
CA THR A 57 8.19 1.45 10.23
C THR A 57 7.59 1.84 11.56
N PHE A 58 7.63 0.95 12.53
CA PHE A 58 7.12 1.12 13.89
C PHE A 58 8.24 0.86 14.90
N GLN A 59 8.00 1.26 16.16
CA GLN A 59 8.91 1.00 17.28
C GLN A 59 10.39 1.33 16.96
N GLN A 60 10.66 2.51 16.40
CA GLN A 60 12.01 2.94 16.00
C GLN A 60 12.69 1.99 14.99
N GLY A 61 11.92 1.41 14.08
CA GLY A 61 12.42 0.56 13.00
C GLY A 61 12.67 -0.89 13.41
N GLN A 62 12.00 -1.39 14.45
CA GLN A 62 12.05 -2.80 14.87
C GLN A 62 10.94 -3.65 14.25
N GLU A 63 9.86 -3.02 13.80
CA GLU A 63 8.72 -3.66 13.18
C GLU A 63 8.28 -2.87 11.94
N PHE A 64 7.67 -3.55 10.98
CA PHE A 64 7.03 -2.93 9.83
C PHE A 64 5.56 -3.28 9.76
N GLY A 65 4.77 -2.35 9.23
CA GLY A 65 3.40 -2.59 8.80
C GLY A 65 3.35 -2.44 7.29
N VAL A 66 2.58 -3.32 6.66
CA VAL A 66 2.38 -3.36 5.21
C VAL A 66 0.92 -3.06 4.92
N GLY A 67 0.67 -2.21 3.95
CA GLY A 67 -0.66 -1.94 3.39
C GLY A 67 -0.66 -2.10 1.87
N VAL A 68 -1.68 -2.78 1.35
CA VAL A 68 -1.94 -2.94 -0.09
C VAL A 68 -3.43 -2.83 -0.35
N ILE A 69 -3.82 -2.09 -1.39
CA ILE A 69 -5.20 -2.04 -1.87
C ILE A 69 -5.24 -2.05 -3.40
N ALA A 70 -6.14 -2.85 -3.97
CA ALA A 70 -6.30 -3.06 -5.40
C ALA A 70 -7.69 -2.60 -5.85
N HIS A 71 -7.75 -1.78 -6.89
CA HIS A 71 -8.99 -1.26 -7.48
C HIS A 71 -9.14 -1.67 -8.95
N ASP A 72 -10.36 -1.97 -9.37
CA ASP A 72 -10.70 -2.12 -10.78
C ASP A 72 -10.87 -0.76 -11.49
N SER A 73 -11.17 -0.80 -12.80
CA SER A 73 -11.39 0.40 -13.62
C SER A 73 -12.65 1.20 -13.26
N LEU A 74 -13.56 0.64 -12.45
CA LEU A 74 -14.71 1.36 -11.90
C LEU A 74 -14.40 2.00 -10.54
N GLY A 75 -13.20 1.74 -10.01
CA GLY A 75 -12.77 2.19 -8.69
C GLY A 75 -13.27 1.31 -7.54
N ASN A 76 -13.81 0.12 -7.82
CA ASN A 76 -14.18 -0.81 -6.77
C ASN A 76 -12.94 -1.48 -6.20
N CYS A 77 -12.89 -1.64 -4.87
CA CYS A 77 -11.86 -2.45 -4.23
C CYS A 77 -12.09 -3.93 -4.56
N VAL A 78 -11.11 -4.57 -5.21
CA VAL A 78 -11.14 -5.98 -5.63
C VAL A 78 -10.12 -6.85 -4.90
N GLY A 79 -9.30 -6.24 -4.04
CA GLY A 79 -8.43 -6.96 -3.12
C GLY A 79 -7.63 -6.02 -2.24
N TRP A 80 -7.16 -6.52 -1.11
CA TRP A 80 -6.34 -5.77 -0.18
C TRP A 80 -5.47 -6.74 0.62
N LEU A 81 -4.44 -6.20 1.27
CA LEU A 81 -3.61 -6.91 2.22
C LEU A 81 -3.14 -5.93 3.28
N SER A 82 -3.18 -6.35 4.53
CA SER A 82 -2.42 -5.69 5.57
C SER A 82 -1.87 -6.70 6.56
N ARG A 83 -0.62 -6.47 6.99
CA ARG A 83 0.04 -7.32 7.97
C ARG A 83 1.20 -6.58 8.63
N ASP A 84 1.50 -7.02 9.84
CA ASP A 84 2.71 -6.65 10.53
C ASP A 84 3.85 -7.60 10.17
N VAL A 85 5.07 -7.08 10.28
CA VAL A 85 6.32 -7.78 10.01
C VAL A 85 7.24 -7.52 11.19
N ALA A 86 7.47 -8.56 11.99
CA ALA A 86 8.46 -8.52 13.07
C ALA A 86 9.87 -8.56 12.47
N ARG A 87 10.32 -7.41 11.97
CA ARG A 87 11.62 -7.26 11.32
C ARG A 87 12.14 -5.85 11.49
N ALA A 88 13.39 -5.75 11.91
CA ALA A 88 14.08 -4.48 11.97
C ALA A 88 14.58 -4.00 10.60
N GLY A 89 14.62 -2.67 10.43
CA GLY A 89 15.22 -1.97 9.29
C GLY A 89 14.58 -0.61 9.05
N ASP A 90 14.70 -0.10 7.82
CA ASP A 90 14.27 1.25 7.45
C ASP A 90 12.98 1.27 6.61
N GLY A 91 12.49 2.47 6.34
CA GLY A 91 11.27 2.68 5.55
C GLY A 91 11.40 2.20 4.10
N GLU A 92 12.60 2.21 3.52
CA GLU A 92 12.79 1.68 2.16
C GLU A 92 12.64 0.15 2.14
N LEU A 93 13.14 -0.56 3.15
CA LEU A 93 12.90 -1.99 3.30
C LEU A 93 11.42 -2.30 3.54
N ALA A 94 10.73 -1.51 4.39
CA ALA A 94 9.30 -1.66 4.62
C ALA A 94 8.49 -1.54 3.31
N LYS A 95 8.79 -0.51 2.50
CA LYS A 95 8.15 -0.29 1.19
C LYS A 95 8.50 -1.36 0.16
N ALA A 96 9.74 -1.87 0.16
CA ALA A 96 10.12 -3.00 -0.69
C ALA A 96 9.35 -4.29 -0.34
N ILE A 97 9.11 -4.52 0.96
CA ILE A 97 8.28 -5.63 1.42
C ILE A 97 6.82 -5.43 0.99
N ALA A 98 6.29 -4.22 1.10
CA ALA A 98 4.95 -3.90 0.61
C ALA A 98 4.80 -4.11 -0.90
N ALA A 99 5.79 -3.70 -1.71
CA ALA A 99 5.83 -3.94 -3.15
C ALA A 99 5.82 -5.44 -3.51
N ARG A 100 6.63 -6.24 -2.77
CA ARG A 100 6.66 -7.70 -2.91
C ARG A 100 5.29 -8.30 -2.63
N ASP A 101 4.65 -7.89 -1.54
CA ASP A 101 3.35 -8.44 -1.14
C ASP A 101 2.24 -8.04 -2.12
N ALA A 102 2.28 -6.81 -2.65
CA ALA A 102 1.39 -6.36 -3.71
C ALA A 102 1.54 -7.21 -4.98
N THR A 103 2.78 -7.52 -5.37
CA THR A 103 3.06 -8.40 -6.51
C THR A 103 2.54 -9.81 -6.27
N GLN A 104 2.77 -10.36 -5.08
CA GLN A 104 2.27 -11.68 -4.72
C GLN A 104 0.74 -11.74 -4.66
N LEU A 105 0.08 -10.66 -4.22
CA LEU A 105 -1.37 -10.55 -4.26
C LEU A 105 -1.88 -10.63 -5.71
N ALA A 106 -1.29 -9.86 -6.62
CA ALA A 106 -1.66 -9.89 -8.04
C ALA A 106 -1.50 -11.29 -8.66
N LEU A 107 -0.38 -11.95 -8.39
CA LEU A 107 -0.10 -13.32 -8.87
C LEU A 107 -1.13 -14.33 -8.33
N ARG A 108 -1.41 -14.32 -7.02
CA ARG A 108 -2.40 -15.23 -6.42
C ARG A 108 -3.82 -15.00 -6.95
N ARG A 109 -4.14 -13.76 -7.32
CA ARG A 109 -5.44 -13.40 -7.90
C ARG A 109 -5.52 -13.66 -9.41
N GLY A 110 -4.42 -14.01 -10.06
CA GLY A 110 -4.38 -14.22 -11.51
C GLY A 110 -4.58 -12.94 -12.33
N TRP A 111 -4.28 -11.78 -11.76
CA TRP A 111 -4.41 -10.51 -12.48
C TRP A 111 -3.22 -10.31 -13.42
N SER A 112 -3.51 -10.30 -14.73
CA SER A 112 -2.49 -10.19 -15.79
C SER A 112 -2.15 -8.74 -16.16
N SER A 113 -3.05 -7.80 -15.89
CA SER A 113 -2.92 -6.39 -16.27
C SER A 113 -3.01 -5.53 -15.03
N VAL A 114 -1.85 -5.17 -14.47
CA VAL A 114 -1.74 -4.47 -13.19
C VAL A 114 -0.91 -3.19 -13.33
N GLN A 115 -1.31 -2.15 -12.62
CA GLN A 115 -0.57 -0.90 -12.44
C GLN A 115 -0.23 -0.76 -10.96
N PHE A 116 1.05 -0.74 -10.62
CA PHE A 116 1.50 -0.58 -9.25
C PHE A 116 1.79 0.89 -8.96
N GLU A 117 1.28 1.40 -7.84
CA GLU A 117 1.57 2.74 -7.33
C GLU A 117 2.06 2.63 -5.88
N GLY A 118 3.17 3.29 -5.57
CA GLY A 118 3.74 3.31 -4.23
C GLY A 118 4.77 4.43 -4.10
N ASP A 119 4.98 4.93 -2.90
CA ASP A 119 5.88 6.05 -2.59
C ASP A 119 7.34 5.59 -2.37
N CYS A 120 7.86 4.77 -3.30
CA CYS A 120 9.23 4.27 -3.22
C CYS A 120 10.05 4.72 -4.43
N SER A 121 10.50 5.98 -4.39
CA SER A 121 11.29 6.61 -5.46
C SER A 121 12.56 5.81 -5.79
N SER A 122 13.21 5.20 -4.79
CA SER A 122 14.45 4.46 -4.99
C SER A 122 14.23 3.06 -5.60
N LEU A 123 13.13 2.37 -5.25
CA LEU A 123 12.77 1.05 -5.80
C LEU A 123 12.27 1.17 -7.23
N ILE A 124 11.42 2.16 -7.52
CA ILE A 124 10.93 2.41 -8.89
C ILE A 124 12.11 2.73 -9.82
N HIS A 125 13.10 3.51 -9.34
CA HIS A 125 14.30 3.80 -10.12
C HIS A 125 15.14 2.54 -10.42
N LYS A 126 15.28 1.61 -9.46
CA LYS A 126 16.04 0.36 -9.63
C LYS A 126 15.35 -0.66 -10.55
N LEU A 127 14.02 -0.61 -10.68
CA LEU A 127 13.26 -1.50 -11.56
C LEU A 127 13.26 -1.03 -13.03
N HIS A 128 13.59 0.23 -13.29
CA HIS A 128 13.63 0.83 -14.62
C HIS A 128 15.07 1.03 -15.16
N ALA A 129 16.09 0.56 -14.44
CA ALA A 129 17.50 0.58 -14.84
C ALA A 129 17.91 -0.75 -15.49
#